data_AF-A0A6B1BF15-F1
#
_entry.id   AF-A0A6B1BF15-F1
#
_cell.length_a   1.000
_cell.length_b   1.000
_cell.length_c   1.000
_cell.angle_alpha   90.00
_cell.angle_beta   90.00
_cell.angle_gamma   90.00
#
_symmetry.space_group_name_H-M   'P 1'
#
loop_
_entity.id
_entity.type
_entity.pdbx_description
1 polymer ?
#
loop_
_entity_poly.entity_id
_entity_poly.type
_entity_poly.pdbx_seq_one_letter_code
_entity_poly.pdbx_strand_id
1 'polypeptide(L)'
;MMGLRSHTDFIGMYLINMALRLCLLVVFVIDLRYSICFAAGPDSTGVQPVVSVFVDSTAVDPAMADPLRPGHDPSTILEITDPSQPPAHWVTPAGDSTSVLDTFDYPQFLNSYPDKIWQGISGWRKTKKEDVYYRILREVDNHYLSAKTKGSAVNFGREVKLTYRGRERKASLRLFQKLRWRWRVHDLPEGSDETDGDKNDSAAAVRLIIGKSSLNPLAGKSLKYIWSETLPKGTVISSSRQHMIVLRSGTDDLGKWVWEEVNAYHDYRRLFGGDPRPVDYVGLLTDSDNTGTVVAADYDDIIFIIPRPTVEKNPGNTE
;
A
#
# COMPACT_ATOMS: atom_id res chain seq x y z
N MET A 1 56.90 38.50 18.39
CA MET A 1 55.90 39.36 17.71
C MET A 1 54.67 38.51 17.42
N MET A 2 53.60 38.73 18.17
CA MET A 2 52.24 38.24 17.91
C MET A 2 51.60 39.09 16.80
N GLY A 3 50.78 38.45 15.97
CA GLY A 3 49.90 39.11 14.99
C GLY A 3 48.59 38.33 14.88
N LEU A 4 47.49 39.03 15.13
CA LEU A 4 46.15 38.55 15.46
C LEU A 4 45.46 37.76 14.32
N ARG A 5 44.78 36.65 14.66
CA ARG A 5 43.69 36.08 13.87
C ARG A 5 42.35 36.64 14.35
N SER A 6 41.52 37.02 13.40
CA SER A 6 40.29 37.80 13.52
C SER A 6 39.17 37.12 14.30
N HIS A 7 38.50 37.91 15.14
CA HIS A 7 37.37 37.56 16.00
C HIS A 7 36.06 37.13 15.28
N THR A 8 36.03 37.14 13.95
CA THR A 8 34.83 36.83 13.14
C THR A 8 34.54 35.34 12.99
N ASP A 9 35.55 34.47 13.09
CA ASP A 9 35.38 33.03 12.88
C ASP A 9 34.74 32.31 14.10
N PHE A 10 34.84 32.92 15.28
CA PHE A 10 34.30 32.32 16.51
C PHE A 10 32.79 32.52 16.67
N ILE A 11 32.23 33.62 16.16
CA ILE A 11 30.80 33.95 16.27
C ILE A 11 29.98 33.11 15.27
N GLY A 12 30.51 32.89 14.05
CA GLY A 12 29.86 32.04 13.05
C GLY A 12 29.72 30.58 13.50
N MET A 13 30.74 30.04 14.14
CA MET A 13 30.73 28.65 14.64
C MET A 13 29.81 28.46 15.87
N TYR A 14 29.61 29.51 16.68
CA TYR A 14 28.65 29.49 17.79
C TYR A 14 27.20 29.57 17.31
N LEU A 15 26.89 30.41 16.31
CA LEU A 15 25.53 30.52 15.75
C LEU A 15 25.10 29.26 15.00
N ILE A 16 26.02 28.60 14.29
CA ILE A 16 25.75 27.32 13.62
C ILE A 16 25.50 26.20 14.65
N ASN A 17 26.30 26.14 15.72
CA ASN A 17 26.07 25.17 16.80
C ASN A 17 24.77 25.44 17.57
N MET A 18 24.38 26.69 17.76
CA MET A 18 23.13 27.06 18.41
C MET A 18 21.91 26.73 17.55
N ALA A 19 21.99 26.92 16.23
CA ALA A 19 20.96 26.51 15.28
C ALA A 19 20.83 24.97 15.18
N LEU A 20 21.96 24.23 15.20
CA LEU A 20 21.93 22.77 15.26
C LEU A 20 21.33 22.26 16.58
N ARG A 21 21.65 22.90 17.71
CA ARG A 21 21.08 22.54 19.02
C ARG A 21 19.59 22.87 19.12
N LEU A 22 19.12 23.99 18.55
CA LEU A 22 17.68 24.28 18.46
C LEU A 22 16.95 23.30 17.53
N CYS A 23 17.54 22.92 16.39
CA CYS A 23 16.97 21.90 15.50
C CYS A 23 16.85 20.54 16.20
N LEU A 24 17.89 20.11 16.92
CA LEU A 24 17.85 18.88 17.72
C LEU A 24 16.81 18.94 18.84
N LEU A 25 16.63 20.10 19.49
CA LEU A 25 15.63 20.29 20.55
C LEU A 25 14.20 20.25 19.99
N VAL A 26 13.94 20.84 18.82
CA VAL A 26 12.61 20.78 18.17
C VAL A 26 12.29 19.37 17.69
N VAL A 27 13.28 18.61 17.21
CA VAL A 27 13.11 17.19 16.88
C VAL A 27 12.82 16.36 18.13
N PHE A 28 13.51 16.61 19.25
CA PHE A 28 13.27 15.92 20.53
C PHE A 28 11.89 16.22 21.15
N VAL A 29 11.38 17.44 20.99
CA VAL A 29 10.06 17.84 21.53
C VAL A 29 8.91 17.26 20.70
N ILE A 30 9.12 16.95 19.42
CA ILE A 30 8.15 16.22 18.59
C ILE A 30 8.19 14.72 18.92
N ASP A 31 9.37 14.15 19.20
CA ASP A 31 9.54 12.76 19.63
C ASP A 31 8.89 12.47 21.00
N LEU A 32 8.88 13.43 21.92
CA LEU A 32 8.24 13.25 23.24
C LEU A 32 6.71 13.23 23.22
N ARG A 33 6.05 13.64 22.12
CA ARG A 33 4.59 13.51 21.99
C ARG A 33 4.13 12.20 21.37
N TYR A 34 5.05 11.39 20.84
CA TYR A 34 4.77 10.07 20.26
C TYR A 34 5.44 8.91 21.02
N SER A 35 6.06 9.16 22.18
CA SER A 35 6.70 8.12 22.99
C SER A 35 6.57 8.40 24.49
N ILE A 36 5.33 8.41 25.00
CA ILE A 36 5.08 8.21 26.44
C ILE A 36 3.80 7.38 26.58
N CYS A 37 3.95 6.07 26.71
CA CYS A 37 3.10 5.24 27.58
C CYS A 37 3.99 4.14 28.19
N PHE A 38 4.09 4.19 29.51
CA PHE A 38 4.95 3.38 30.38
C PHE A 38 4.32 2.01 30.70
N ALA A 39 5.17 1.09 31.18
CA ALA A 39 4.93 -0.31 31.46
C ALA A 39 4.33 -0.66 32.86
N ALA A 40 3.84 -1.92 32.94
CA ALA A 40 3.63 -2.84 34.09
C ALA A 40 2.39 -2.64 35.01
N GLY A 41 1.63 -3.64 35.51
CA GLY A 41 1.63 -5.12 35.56
C GLY A 41 0.39 -5.59 36.38
N PRO A 42 0.35 -6.75 37.10
CA PRO A 42 0.31 -8.17 36.70
C PRO A 42 -1.05 -8.90 36.98
N ASP A 43 -1.12 -10.16 36.54
CA ASP A 43 -1.98 -11.30 36.97
C ASP A 43 -3.52 -11.21 36.94
N SER A 44 -4.13 -12.03 36.07
CA SER A 44 -5.15 -12.99 36.51
C SER A 44 -5.26 -14.18 35.55
N THR A 45 -5.01 -15.35 36.12
CA THR A 45 -5.17 -16.71 35.60
C THR A 45 -6.59 -17.01 35.10
N GLY A 46 -6.71 -17.71 33.96
CA GLY A 46 -7.99 -18.26 33.51
C GLY A 46 -7.85 -19.14 32.26
N VAL A 47 -7.18 -20.29 32.39
CA VAL A 47 -7.08 -21.32 31.35
C VAL A 47 -8.45 -21.99 31.16
N GLN A 48 -8.93 -22.09 29.92
CA GLN A 48 -9.91 -23.08 29.47
C GLN A 48 -9.41 -23.69 28.15
N PRO A 49 -9.37 -25.01 27.99
CA PRO A 49 -8.82 -25.65 26.80
C PRO A 49 -9.82 -25.60 25.64
N VAL A 50 -9.39 -25.09 24.49
CA VAL A 50 -10.12 -25.24 23.23
C VAL A 50 -9.85 -26.64 22.70
N VAL A 51 -10.92 -27.43 22.60
CA VAL A 51 -10.94 -28.78 22.02
C VAL A 51 -10.71 -28.66 20.51
N SER A 52 -9.62 -29.27 20.04
CA SER A 52 -9.37 -29.49 18.61
C SER A 52 -10.38 -30.50 18.06
N VAL A 53 -11.31 -30.06 17.22
CA VAL A 53 -12.14 -30.98 16.42
C VAL A 53 -11.37 -31.31 15.15
N PHE A 54 -10.78 -32.51 15.12
CA PHE A 54 -10.39 -33.17 13.88
C PHE A 54 -11.68 -33.60 13.17
N VAL A 55 -11.94 -33.03 11.98
CA VAL A 55 -12.93 -33.60 11.07
C VAL A 55 -12.20 -34.63 10.22
N ASP A 56 -12.36 -35.89 10.61
CA ASP A 56 -11.94 -37.04 9.81
C ASP A 56 -12.87 -37.17 8.60
N SER A 57 -12.25 -37.34 7.44
CA SER A 57 -12.90 -37.56 6.15
C SER A 57 -13.24 -39.04 6.08
N THR A 58 -14.52 -39.41 6.18
CA THR A 58 -15.15 -40.56 5.47
C THR A 58 -16.55 -40.83 6.00
N ALA A 59 -17.58 -40.29 5.36
CA ALA A 59 -18.91 -40.91 5.23
C ALA A 59 -19.80 -40.05 4.32
N VAL A 60 -20.04 -40.51 3.10
CA VAL A 60 -21.17 -40.03 2.29
C VAL A 60 -22.23 -41.13 2.37
N ASP A 61 -23.35 -40.82 3.01
CA ASP A 61 -24.54 -41.68 3.07
C ASP A 61 -25.39 -41.47 1.80
N PRO A 62 -25.64 -42.49 0.96
CA PRO A 62 -26.28 -42.31 -0.33
C PRO A 62 -27.77 -42.71 -0.26
N ALA A 63 -28.64 -41.84 0.27
CA ALA A 63 -30.09 -42.01 0.09
C ALA A 63 -30.88 -40.76 0.47
N MET A 64 -31.03 -39.80 -0.46
CA MET A 64 -32.26 -39.03 -0.66
C MET A 64 -32.20 -38.39 -2.05
N ALA A 65 -32.60 -39.16 -3.06
CA ALA A 65 -32.91 -38.62 -4.38
C ALA A 65 -34.33 -38.01 -4.33
N ASP A 66 -34.42 -36.70 -4.49
CA ASP A 66 -35.68 -35.99 -4.73
C ASP A 66 -35.86 -35.78 -6.25
N PRO A 67 -36.94 -36.30 -6.87
CA PRO A 67 -37.15 -36.17 -8.30
C PRO A 67 -37.90 -34.86 -8.65
N LEU A 68 -37.35 -34.15 -9.64
CA LEU A 68 -38.03 -33.17 -10.52
C LEU A 68 -38.26 -31.75 -9.97
N ARG A 69 -37.27 -30.87 -10.19
CA ARG A 69 -37.50 -29.49 -10.64
C ARG A 69 -36.95 -29.31 -12.06
N PRO A 70 -37.79 -29.08 -13.09
CA PRO A 70 -37.32 -28.68 -14.41
C PRO A 70 -37.11 -27.16 -14.42
N GLY A 71 -35.91 -26.70 -14.78
CA GLY A 71 -35.68 -25.28 -15.03
C GLY A 71 -34.29 -24.69 -14.85
N HIS A 72 -33.22 -25.46 -14.65
CA HIS A 72 -31.86 -24.94 -14.79
C HIS A 72 -31.27 -25.39 -16.11
N ASP A 73 -31.07 -24.43 -17.01
CA ASP A 73 -30.28 -24.57 -18.21
C ASP A 73 -28.85 -25.05 -17.84
N PRO A 74 -28.38 -26.21 -18.33
CA PRO A 74 -27.03 -26.71 -18.06
C PRO A 74 -25.92 -25.83 -18.63
N SER A 75 -26.27 -24.77 -19.39
CA SER A 75 -25.31 -23.83 -19.97
C SER A 75 -25.02 -22.59 -19.13
N THR A 76 -25.50 -22.52 -17.88
CA THR A 76 -24.87 -21.60 -16.91
C THR A 76 -23.54 -22.20 -16.48
N ILE A 77 -22.55 -22.11 -17.36
CA ILE A 77 -21.15 -22.06 -16.96
C ILE A 77 -21.11 -20.90 -15.96
N LEU A 78 -20.96 -21.23 -14.68
CA LEU A 78 -20.35 -20.28 -13.75
C LEU A 78 -18.99 -20.01 -14.39
N GLU A 79 -18.87 -18.90 -15.13
CA GLU A 79 -17.58 -18.33 -15.43
C GLU A 79 -16.98 -18.08 -14.05
N ILE A 80 -16.16 -19.04 -13.58
CA ILE A 80 -15.15 -18.77 -12.60
C ILE A 80 -14.22 -17.83 -13.36
N THR A 81 -14.58 -16.55 -13.38
CA THR A 81 -13.71 -15.51 -13.91
C THR A 81 -12.44 -15.65 -13.10
N ASP A 82 -11.36 -16.06 -13.76
CA ASP A 82 -10.04 -16.05 -13.16
C ASP A 82 -9.85 -14.65 -12.53
N PRO A 83 -9.68 -14.56 -11.20
CA PRO A 83 -9.48 -13.27 -10.54
C PRO A 83 -8.23 -12.54 -11.06
N SER A 84 -7.41 -13.16 -11.92
CA SER A 84 -6.28 -12.53 -12.64
C SER A 84 -6.69 -11.46 -13.65
N GLN A 85 -7.95 -11.44 -14.11
CA GLN A 85 -8.37 -10.44 -15.09
C GLN A 85 -9.08 -9.27 -14.40
N PRO A 86 -8.69 -8.02 -14.71
CA PRO A 86 -9.46 -6.84 -14.32
C PRO A 86 -10.91 -6.95 -14.79
N PRO A 87 -11.88 -6.33 -14.09
CA PRO A 87 -13.27 -6.28 -14.52
C PRO A 87 -13.41 -5.94 -16.00
N ALA A 88 -14.36 -6.54 -16.72
CA ALA A 88 -14.47 -6.38 -18.17
C ALA A 88 -14.60 -4.92 -18.66
N HIS A 89 -15.08 -4.01 -17.81
CA HIS A 89 -15.15 -2.57 -18.11
C HIS A 89 -13.81 -1.83 -17.92
N TRP A 90 -12.80 -2.48 -17.35
CA TRP A 90 -11.41 -1.99 -17.20
C TRP A 90 -10.46 -2.62 -18.23
N VAL A 91 -10.97 -3.10 -19.36
CA VAL A 91 -10.13 -3.45 -20.51
C VAL A 91 -9.22 -2.27 -20.83
N THR A 92 -7.91 -2.52 -20.85
CA THR A 92 -6.93 -1.52 -21.30
C THR A 92 -7.20 -1.26 -22.78
N PRO A 93 -7.72 -0.08 -23.17
CA PRO A 93 -8.13 0.17 -24.54
C PRO A 93 -6.98 -0.02 -25.53
N ALA A 94 -7.31 -0.41 -26.76
CA ALA A 94 -6.30 -0.54 -27.80
C ALA A 94 -5.48 0.75 -27.92
N GLY A 95 -4.15 0.65 -27.88
CA GLY A 95 -3.21 1.78 -27.95
C GLY A 95 -2.90 2.49 -26.62
N ASP A 96 -3.56 2.14 -25.53
CA ASP A 96 -2.98 2.31 -24.21
C ASP A 96 -1.81 1.32 -24.04
N SER A 97 -0.86 1.61 -23.15
CA SER A 97 0.28 0.73 -22.88
C SER A 97 0.40 0.44 -21.40
N THR A 98 0.58 -0.84 -21.04
CA THR A 98 0.84 -1.26 -19.66
C THR A 98 2.35 -1.36 -19.40
N SER A 99 2.75 -1.09 -18.17
CA SER A 99 4.09 -1.38 -17.65
C SER A 99 3.92 -2.01 -16.27
N VAL A 100 4.23 -3.30 -16.20
CA VAL A 100 4.09 -4.09 -14.96
C VAL A 100 5.25 -3.73 -14.05
N LEU A 101 4.94 -3.25 -12.84
CA LEU A 101 5.95 -3.08 -11.80
C LEU A 101 6.26 -4.42 -11.14
N ASP A 102 5.22 -5.18 -10.78
CA ASP A 102 5.35 -6.47 -10.13
C ASP A 102 4.07 -7.32 -10.26
N THR A 103 4.22 -8.64 -10.43
CA THR A 103 3.15 -9.66 -10.35
C THR A 103 3.39 -10.63 -9.20
N PHE A 104 4.41 -10.37 -8.38
CA PHE A 104 4.84 -11.22 -7.27
C PHE A 104 5.07 -12.70 -7.61
N ASP A 105 5.30 -13.01 -8.90
CA ASP A 105 5.60 -14.35 -9.38
C ASP A 105 7.05 -14.72 -9.06
N TYR A 106 7.25 -15.09 -7.81
CA TYR A 106 8.53 -15.36 -7.19
C TYR A 106 8.52 -16.73 -6.49
N PRO A 107 8.39 -17.85 -7.23
CA PRO A 107 8.30 -19.19 -6.64
C PRO A 107 9.49 -19.53 -5.73
N GLN A 108 10.67 -19.01 -6.03
CA GLN A 108 11.89 -19.16 -5.22
C GLN A 108 11.84 -18.44 -3.87
N PHE A 109 10.86 -17.56 -3.66
CA PHE A 109 10.65 -16.82 -2.42
C PHE A 109 9.40 -17.27 -1.65
N LEU A 110 8.82 -18.43 -1.96
CA LEU A 110 7.66 -18.97 -1.24
C LEU A 110 7.90 -19.00 0.27
N ASN A 111 6.93 -18.51 1.06
CA ASN A 111 7.02 -18.32 2.51
C ASN A 111 8.16 -17.38 2.97
N SER A 112 8.63 -16.51 2.08
CA SER A 112 9.62 -15.46 2.32
C SER A 112 9.28 -14.25 1.46
N TYR A 113 10.15 -13.25 1.33
CA TYR A 113 9.91 -12.11 0.44
C TYR A 113 11.12 -11.80 -0.43
N PRO A 114 10.93 -11.19 -1.62
CA PRO A 114 12.00 -10.85 -2.55
C PRO A 114 12.85 -9.68 -2.05
N ASP A 115 13.69 -9.93 -1.05
CA ASP A 115 14.43 -8.95 -0.23
C ASP A 115 15.48 -8.08 -0.98
N LYS A 116 15.81 -8.46 -2.22
CA LYS A 116 16.64 -7.66 -3.14
C LYS A 116 15.84 -6.64 -3.94
N ILE A 117 14.54 -6.86 -4.09
CA ILE A 117 13.63 -6.05 -4.90
C ILE A 117 12.78 -5.17 -3.98
N TRP A 118 12.20 -5.77 -2.95
CA TRP A 118 11.34 -5.12 -1.97
C TRP A 118 11.99 -5.06 -0.59
N GLN A 119 11.77 -3.96 0.13
CA GLN A 119 12.38 -3.72 1.42
C GLN A 119 11.36 -3.20 2.42
N GLY A 120 11.42 -3.73 3.65
CA GLY A 120 10.72 -3.14 4.78
C GLY A 120 11.43 -1.88 5.26
N ILE A 121 10.66 -0.81 5.43
CA ILE A 121 11.11 0.47 5.97
C ILE A 121 10.13 0.84 7.10
N SER A 122 10.66 1.14 8.27
CA SER A 122 9.90 1.74 9.37
C SER A 122 10.61 3.01 9.83
N GLY A 123 9.84 4.09 9.95
CA GLY A 123 10.37 5.45 10.07
C GLY A 123 11.30 5.81 8.90
N TRP A 124 12.62 5.79 9.15
CA TRP A 124 13.66 6.15 8.19
C TRP A 124 14.73 5.07 7.98
N ARG A 125 14.54 3.88 8.58
CA ARG A 125 15.54 2.81 8.58
C ARG A 125 14.99 1.56 7.92
N LYS A 126 15.90 0.78 7.34
CA LYS A 126 15.58 -0.56 6.88
C LYS A 126 15.16 -1.40 8.09
N THR A 127 13.98 -2.00 8.00
CA THR A 127 13.47 -2.94 8.99
C THR A 127 14.32 -4.21 8.97
N LYS A 128 14.56 -4.82 10.15
CA LYS A 128 15.27 -6.10 10.20
C LYS A 128 14.45 -7.17 9.48
N LYS A 129 15.12 -8.18 8.91
CA LYS A 129 14.46 -9.14 8.03
C LYS A 129 13.39 -9.96 8.76
N GLU A 130 13.66 -10.29 10.01
CA GLU A 130 12.78 -10.99 10.94
C GLU A 130 11.50 -10.21 11.28
N ASP A 131 11.55 -8.87 11.24
CA ASP A 131 10.42 -8.00 11.55
C ASP A 131 9.54 -7.71 10.31
N VAL A 132 10.01 -8.07 9.10
CA VAL A 132 9.20 -7.98 7.88
C VAL A 132 8.26 -9.18 7.83
N TYR A 133 6.94 -8.95 7.84
CA TYR A 133 5.90 -10.00 7.82
C TYR A 133 5.29 -10.28 6.44
N TYR A 134 5.80 -9.64 5.38
CA TYR A 134 5.35 -9.90 4.01
C TYR A 134 5.91 -11.22 3.48
N ARG A 135 5.10 -12.02 2.80
CA ARG A 135 5.45 -13.35 2.32
C ARG A 135 4.87 -13.60 0.94
N ILE A 136 5.63 -14.21 0.03
CA ILE A 136 5.10 -14.78 -1.20
C ILE A 136 4.38 -16.06 -0.83
N LEU A 137 3.08 -16.10 -1.09
CA LEU A 137 2.25 -17.28 -0.96
C LEU A 137 1.80 -17.74 -2.34
N ARG A 138 1.15 -18.90 -2.38
CA ARG A 138 0.66 -19.53 -3.61
C ARG A 138 -0.78 -19.96 -3.46
N GLU A 139 -1.56 -19.70 -4.50
CA GLU A 139 -2.80 -20.39 -4.85
C GLU A 139 -2.58 -21.18 -6.14
N VAL A 140 -3.52 -22.06 -6.52
CA VAL A 140 -3.38 -23.10 -7.56
C VAL A 140 -2.38 -22.73 -8.67
N ASP A 141 -2.64 -21.63 -9.40
CA ASP A 141 -1.81 -21.13 -10.51
C ASP A 141 -1.31 -19.69 -10.32
N ASN A 142 -1.29 -19.16 -9.09
CA ASN A 142 -0.85 -17.79 -8.82
C ASN A 142 0.07 -17.68 -7.61
N HIS A 143 1.11 -16.86 -7.70
CA HIS A 143 1.84 -16.39 -6.52
C HIS A 143 1.43 -14.95 -6.23
N TYR A 144 1.40 -14.58 -4.96
CA TYR A 144 1.02 -13.24 -4.53
C TYR A 144 1.75 -12.86 -3.27
N LEU A 145 1.81 -11.56 -2.98
CA LEU A 145 2.37 -11.07 -1.74
C LEU A 145 1.28 -11.00 -0.67
N SER A 146 1.47 -11.74 0.42
CA SER A 146 0.60 -11.72 1.60
C SER A 146 1.26 -11.01 2.77
N ALA A 147 0.47 -10.38 3.61
CA ALA A 147 0.88 -9.74 4.85
C ALA A 147 -0.11 -10.09 5.96
N LYS A 148 0.40 -10.48 7.13
CA LYS A 148 -0.39 -10.63 8.35
C LYS A 148 0.39 -10.11 9.53
N THR A 149 -0.22 -9.23 10.32
CA THR A 149 0.44 -8.52 11.42
C THR A 149 -0.51 -8.32 12.61
N LYS A 150 0.06 -8.11 13.80
CA LYS A 150 -0.62 -7.66 15.02
C LYS A 150 0.29 -6.71 15.78
N GLY A 151 -0.11 -5.45 15.96
CA GLY A 151 0.70 -4.46 16.68
C GLY A 151 1.95 -4.02 15.91
N SER A 152 1.95 -4.04 14.57
CA SER A 152 3.12 -3.67 13.78
C SER A 152 2.78 -3.08 12.42
N ALA A 153 3.56 -2.09 12.01
CA ALA A 153 3.53 -1.48 10.69
C ALA A 153 4.91 -1.47 10.02
N VAL A 154 4.99 -2.07 8.84
CA VAL A 154 6.17 -2.04 7.98
C VAL A 154 5.76 -1.52 6.60
N ASN A 155 6.30 -0.36 6.21
CA ASN A 155 6.16 0.12 4.84
C ASN A 155 7.02 -0.76 3.96
N PHE A 156 6.39 -1.59 3.13
CA PHE A 156 7.09 -2.53 2.27
C PHE A 156 7.16 -1.96 0.85
N GLY A 157 8.33 -1.48 0.44
CA GLY A 157 8.45 -0.68 -0.77
C GLY A 157 9.64 -1.01 -1.66
N ARG A 158 9.55 -0.56 -2.90
CA ARG A 158 10.60 -0.65 -3.92
C ARG A 158 10.67 0.60 -4.78
N GLU A 159 11.85 0.86 -5.35
CA GLU A 159 12.03 1.93 -6.32
C GLU A 159 11.23 1.62 -7.60
N VAL A 160 10.66 2.67 -8.21
CA VAL A 160 9.89 2.53 -9.45
C VAL A 160 10.76 2.79 -10.67
N LYS A 161 11.02 1.72 -11.41
CA LYS A 161 11.72 1.72 -12.70
C LYS A 161 10.86 1.00 -13.71
N LEU A 162 10.37 1.72 -14.71
CA LEU A 162 9.43 1.20 -15.71
C LEU A 162 10.09 1.12 -17.09
N THR A 163 9.82 0.04 -17.80
CA THR A 163 10.25 -0.11 -19.20
C THR A 163 9.23 0.56 -20.11
N TYR A 164 9.71 1.49 -20.94
CA TYR A 164 8.90 2.12 -21.99
C TYR A 164 9.73 2.26 -23.27
N ARG A 165 9.20 1.75 -24.39
CA ARG A 165 9.89 1.72 -25.69
C ARG A 165 11.32 1.14 -25.59
N GLY A 166 11.45 0.03 -24.87
CA GLY A 166 12.71 -0.71 -24.72
C GLY A 166 13.77 -0.05 -23.82
N ARG A 167 13.40 0.97 -23.02
CA ARG A 167 14.32 1.63 -22.09
C ARG A 167 13.70 1.78 -20.70
N GLU A 168 14.52 1.60 -19.67
CA GLU A 168 14.15 1.90 -18.29
C GLU A 168 14.02 3.42 -18.09
N ARG A 169 12.93 3.85 -17.45
CA ARG A 169 12.67 5.25 -17.10
C ARG A 169 12.06 5.35 -15.72
N LYS A 170 12.24 6.50 -15.08
CA LYS A 170 11.46 6.88 -13.90
C LYS A 170 9.97 6.99 -14.28
N ALA A 171 9.09 6.56 -13.40
CA ALA A 171 7.65 6.65 -13.60
C ALA A 171 7.16 8.10 -13.48
N SER A 172 7.07 8.81 -14.60
CA SER A 172 6.41 10.11 -14.66
C SER A 172 4.89 9.91 -14.75
N LEU A 173 4.13 10.41 -13.77
CA LEU A 173 2.67 10.33 -13.82
C LEU A 173 2.05 11.11 -14.98
N ARG A 174 2.77 12.06 -15.60
CA ARG A 174 2.29 12.69 -16.85
C ARG A 174 2.19 11.68 -18.00
N LEU A 175 3.05 10.66 -18.00
CA LEU A 175 3.06 9.59 -18.99
C LEU A 175 2.27 8.37 -18.48
N PHE A 176 2.64 7.85 -17.32
CA PHE A 176 2.00 6.71 -16.66
C PHE A 176 0.89 7.21 -15.72
N GLN A 177 -0.22 7.65 -16.31
CA GLN A 177 -1.23 8.41 -15.57
C GLN A 177 -2.04 7.57 -14.61
N LYS A 178 -2.27 6.30 -14.96
CA LYS A 178 -3.12 5.40 -14.19
C LYS A 178 -2.28 4.33 -13.49
N LEU A 179 -2.75 3.92 -12.32
CA LEU A 179 -2.24 2.80 -11.54
C LEU A 179 -3.37 1.79 -11.37
N ARG A 180 -3.08 0.53 -11.64
CA ARG A 180 -4.00 -0.61 -11.49
C ARG A 180 -3.33 -1.68 -10.65
N TRP A 181 -4.08 -2.31 -9.76
CA TRP A 181 -3.63 -3.44 -8.95
C TRP A 181 -4.82 -4.27 -8.50
N ARG A 182 -4.57 -5.42 -7.89
CA ARG A 182 -5.55 -6.12 -7.08
C ARG A 182 -5.03 -6.36 -5.68
N TRP A 183 -5.96 -6.41 -4.74
CA TRP A 183 -5.70 -6.79 -3.37
C TRP A 183 -6.83 -7.68 -2.86
N ARG A 184 -6.60 -8.34 -1.73
CA ARG A 184 -7.62 -9.10 -0.99
C ARG A 184 -7.39 -8.84 0.49
N VAL A 185 -8.42 -8.36 1.18
CA VAL A 185 -8.35 -8.16 2.63
C VAL A 185 -9.03 -9.33 3.32
N HIS A 186 -8.40 -9.88 4.36
CA HIS A 186 -8.94 -10.96 5.18
C HIS A 186 -9.40 -10.46 6.54
N ASP A 187 -8.59 -9.62 7.18
CA ASP A 187 -8.83 -9.08 8.52
C ASP A 187 -8.68 -7.55 8.47
N LEU A 188 -9.68 -6.83 8.98
CA LEU A 188 -9.67 -5.36 9.13
C LEU A 188 -9.06 -4.95 10.50
N PRO A 189 -8.41 -3.77 10.60
CA PRO A 189 -8.00 -3.22 11.89
C PRO A 189 -9.24 -2.80 12.69
N GLU A 190 -9.54 -3.48 13.79
CA GLU A 190 -10.78 -3.26 14.54
C GLU A 190 -10.73 -1.92 15.29
N GLY A 191 -11.77 -1.11 15.09
CA GLY A 191 -11.88 0.23 15.66
C GLY A 191 -10.96 1.27 15.02
N SER A 192 -10.47 1.02 13.79
CA SER A 192 -9.61 1.95 13.08
C SER A 192 -10.38 3.17 12.57
N ASP A 193 -9.69 4.30 12.53
CA ASP A 193 -10.17 5.55 11.96
C ASP A 193 -8.95 6.34 11.48
N GLU A 194 -8.71 6.38 10.17
CA GLU A 194 -7.55 7.06 9.61
C GLU A 194 -7.58 8.60 9.72
N THR A 195 -8.63 9.17 10.31
CA THR A 195 -8.69 10.59 10.73
C THR A 195 -8.15 10.83 12.14
N ASP A 196 -8.01 9.76 12.94
CA ASP A 196 -7.48 9.78 14.30
C ASP A 196 -6.06 9.17 14.31
N GLY A 197 -5.07 9.94 14.77
CA GLY A 197 -3.67 9.53 14.78
C GLY A 197 -3.37 8.30 15.65
N ASP A 198 -4.22 8.02 16.65
CA ASP A 198 -4.08 6.86 17.53
C ASP A 198 -4.80 5.61 16.99
N LYS A 199 -5.49 5.72 15.84
CA LYS A 199 -6.28 4.65 15.21
C LYS A 199 -6.03 4.52 13.71
N ASN A 200 -4.91 5.08 13.24
CA ASN A 200 -4.61 5.25 11.82
C ASN A 200 -4.02 3.99 11.16
N ASP A 201 -4.73 2.88 11.29
CA ASP A 201 -4.44 1.63 10.59
C ASP A 201 -5.40 1.42 9.42
N SER A 202 -4.85 0.92 8.31
CA SER A 202 -5.59 0.51 7.12
C SER A 202 -5.35 -0.97 6.84
N ALA A 203 -6.40 -1.68 6.41
CA ALA A 203 -6.26 -3.11 6.16
C ALA A 203 -5.30 -3.42 5.01
N ALA A 204 -5.38 -2.60 3.96
CA ALA A 204 -4.45 -2.62 2.85
C ALA A 204 -4.25 -1.22 2.30
N ALA A 205 -3.03 -0.96 1.80
CA ALA A 205 -2.72 0.29 1.16
C ALA A 205 -1.68 0.17 0.05
N VAL A 206 -1.89 0.92 -1.03
CA VAL A 206 -0.91 1.15 -2.09
C VAL A 206 -0.53 2.62 -2.10
N ARG A 207 0.76 2.91 -2.02
CA ARG A 207 1.30 4.25 -1.79
C ARG A 207 2.30 4.63 -2.86
N LEU A 208 2.13 5.81 -3.45
CA LEU A 208 3.14 6.46 -4.29
C LEU A 208 3.92 7.47 -3.44
N ILE A 209 5.24 7.43 -3.53
CA ILE A 209 6.14 8.45 -2.98
C ILE A 209 6.76 9.20 -4.15
N ILE A 210 6.55 10.52 -4.19
CA ILE A 210 6.78 11.36 -5.36
C ILE A 210 7.67 12.54 -5.00
N GLY A 211 8.77 12.71 -5.74
CA GLY A 211 9.65 13.86 -5.61
C GLY A 211 10.54 13.83 -4.37
N LYS A 212 11.05 12.67 -3.96
CA LYS A 212 12.10 12.62 -2.95
C LYS A 212 13.32 13.40 -3.47
N SER A 213 13.88 14.26 -2.63
CA SER A 213 15.14 14.95 -2.93
C SER A 213 16.28 14.30 -2.14
N SER A 214 17.45 14.16 -2.76
CA SER A 214 18.66 13.73 -2.05
C SER A 214 19.08 14.72 -0.95
N LEU A 215 18.78 16.01 -1.14
CA LEU A 215 19.05 17.08 -0.17
C LEU A 215 17.99 17.20 0.92
N ASN A 216 16.77 16.74 0.64
CA ASN A 216 15.68 16.71 1.61
C ASN A 216 14.76 15.50 1.36
N PRO A 217 15.07 14.35 1.99
CA PRO A 217 14.24 13.16 1.92
C PRO A 217 12.80 13.37 2.41
N LEU A 218 12.56 14.39 3.25
CA LEU A 218 11.26 14.76 3.80
C LEU A 218 10.39 15.58 2.84
N ALA A 219 10.95 16.00 1.69
CA ALA A 219 10.22 16.78 0.68
C ALA A 219 9.33 15.92 -0.23
N GLY A 220 9.37 14.59 -0.09
CA GLY A 220 8.51 13.69 -0.84
C GLY A 220 7.03 13.94 -0.51
N LYS A 221 6.20 13.96 -1.55
CA LYS A 221 4.75 13.94 -1.43
C LYS A 221 4.25 12.51 -1.56
N SER A 222 3.14 12.20 -0.90
CA SER A 222 2.56 10.86 -0.93
C SER A 222 1.07 10.82 -1.26
N LEU A 223 0.71 9.93 -2.18
CA LEU A 223 -0.66 9.49 -2.39
C LEU A 223 -0.78 8.05 -1.87
N LYS A 224 -1.64 7.82 -0.86
CA LYS A 224 -1.94 6.49 -0.29
C LYS A 224 -3.39 6.14 -0.68
N TYR A 225 -3.61 5.00 -1.29
CA TYR A 225 -4.95 4.46 -1.57
C TYR A 225 -5.23 3.33 -0.60
N ILE A 226 -6.35 3.38 0.12
CA ILE A 226 -6.58 2.51 1.28
C ILE A 226 -7.91 1.75 1.21
N TRP A 227 -7.92 0.59 1.86
CA TRP A 227 -9.12 -0.09 2.33
C TRP A 227 -9.28 0.17 3.83
N SER A 228 -10.28 0.96 4.19
CA SER A 228 -10.58 1.35 5.58
C SER A 228 -11.58 0.39 6.23
N GLU A 229 -11.53 0.26 7.55
CA GLU A 229 -12.60 -0.42 8.29
C GLU A 229 -13.87 0.44 8.32
N THR A 230 -13.74 1.71 8.68
CA THR A 230 -14.88 2.57 9.09
C THR A 230 -15.16 3.74 8.15
N LEU A 231 -14.14 4.25 7.45
CA LEU A 231 -14.29 5.46 6.65
C LEU A 231 -15.00 5.18 5.33
N PRO A 232 -15.98 6.01 4.90
CA PRO A 232 -16.67 5.80 3.63
C PRO A 232 -15.74 5.86 2.41
N LYS A 233 -16.06 5.06 1.38
CA LYS A 233 -15.41 5.14 0.07
C LYS A 233 -15.46 6.58 -0.48
N GLY A 234 -14.35 7.06 -1.03
CA GLY A 234 -14.20 8.41 -1.57
C GLY A 234 -13.74 9.44 -0.53
N THR A 235 -13.69 9.08 0.76
CA THR A 235 -13.11 9.95 1.79
C THR A 235 -11.65 10.25 1.48
N VAL A 236 -11.25 11.51 1.67
CA VAL A 236 -9.87 11.96 1.49
C VAL A 236 -9.34 12.58 2.79
N ILE A 237 -8.33 11.94 3.37
CA ILE A 237 -7.60 12.46 4.54
C ILE A 237 -6.37 13.19 4.04
N SER A 238 -6.22 14.47 4.39
CA SER A 238 -5.26 15.37 3.76
C SER A 238 -4.31 16.03 4.74
N SER A 239 -3.05 16.12 4.33
CA SER A 239 -2.01 16.95 4.95
C SER A 239 -1.20 17.64 3.84
N SER A 240 -0.25 18.51 4.19
CA SER A 240 0.61 19.18 3.20
C SER A 240 1.51 18.24 2.40
N ARG A 241 1.78 17.03 2.91
CA ARG A 241 2.72 16.06 2.31
C ARG A 241 2.09 14.73 1.95
N GLN A 242 0.92 14.41 2.49
CA GLN A 242 0.24 13.14 2.25
C GLN A 242 -1.24 13.36 2.05
N HIS A 243 -1.79 12.68 1.05
CA HIS A 243 -3.23 12.45 0.95
C HIS A 243 -3.50 10.95 0.93
N MET A 244 -4.45 10.53 1.76
CA MET A 244 -5.00 9.18 1.78
C MET A 244 -6.38 9.19 1.15
N ILE A 245 -6.67 8.27 0.25
CA ILE A 245 -7.94 8.18 -0.47
C ILE A 245 -8.52 6.80 -0.19
N VAL A 246 -9.72 6.76 0.39
CA VAL A 246 -10.43 5.51 0.67
C VAL A 246 -11.04 4.97 -0.62
N LEU A 247 -10.53 3.84 -1.11
CA LEU A 247 -11.09 3.16 -2.29
C LEU A 247 -12.15 2.13 -1.92
N ARG A 248 -12.01 1.52 -0.74
CA ARG A 248 -12.93 0.54 -0.17
C ARG A 248 -13.09 0.73 1.33
N SER A 249 -14.21 0.26 1.84
CA SER A 249 -14.63 0.39 3.23
C SER A 249 -15.36 -0.87 3.67
N GLY A 250 -15.19 -1.26 4.93
CA GLY A 250 -15.96 -2.31 5.56
C GLY A 250 -15.73 -3.71 4.98
N THR A 251 -16.69 -4.59 5.24
CA THR A 251 -16.52 -6.05 5.21
C THR A 251 -17.01 -6.76 3.94
N ASP A 252 -17.69 -6.04 3.02
CA ASP A 252 -18.48 -6.66 1.94
C ASP A 252 -17.67 -7.56 0.98
N ASP A 253 -16.39 -7.22 0.80
CA ASP A 253 -15.48 -7.89 -0.13
C ASP A 253 -14.31 -8.62 0.57
N LEU A 254 -14.42 -8.89 1.87
CA LEU A 254 -13.41 -9.68 2.57
C LEU A 254 -13.25 -11.07 1.96
N GLY A 255 -12.01 -11.56 1.93
CA GLY A 255 -11.64 -12.85 1.35
C GLY A 255 -11.71 -12.92 -0.19
N LYS A 256 -12.03 -11.81 -0.87
CA LYS A 256 -12.11 -11.76 -2.34
C LYS A 256 -10.99 -10.91 -2.93
N TRP A 257 -10.41 -11.38 -4.04
CA TRP A 257 -9.57 -10.53 -4.87
C TRP A 257 -10.43 -9.46 -5.53
N VAL A 258 -10.05 -8.21 -5.33
CA VAL A 258 -10.71 -7.06 -5.96
C VAL A 258 -9.67 -6.20 -6.65
N TRP A 259 -10.00 -5.81 -7.87
CA TRP A 259 -9.19 -4.87 -8.64
C TRP A 259 -9.48 -3.43 -8.22
N GLU A 260 -8.44 -2.59 -8.29
CA GLU A 260 -8.51 -1.14 -8.24
C GLU A 260 -7.83 -0.53 -9.48
N GLU A 261 -8.39 0.55 -9.99
CA GLU A 261 -7.75 1.42 -10.99
C GLU A 261 -8.01 2.88 -10.62
N VAL A 262 -6.93 3.67 -10.56
CA VAL A 262 -6.98 5.10 -10.25
C VAL A 262 -6.22 5.91 -11.28
N ASN A 263 -6.65 7.15 -11.51
CA ASN A 263 -5.87 8.13 -12.26
C ASN A 263 -4.98 8.92 -11.29
N ALA A 264 -3.82 8.35 -10.96
CA ALA A 264 -2.87 8.93 -10.01
C ALA A 264 -2.35 10.31 -10.45
N TYR A 265 -2.26 10.60 -11.76
CA TYR A 265 -1.93 11.94 -12.25
C TYR A 265 -3.01 12.95 -11.86
N HIS A 266 -4.27 12.63 -12.12
CA HIS A 266 -5.40 13.48 -11.76
C HIS A 266 -5.53 13.66 -10.25
N ASP A 267 -5.40 12.58 -9.47
CA ASP A 267 -5.41 12.64 -8.01
C ASP A 267 -4.29 13.51 -7.46
N TYR A 268 -3.07 13.40 -8.01
CA TYR A 268 -1.98 14.29 -7.61
C TYR A 268 -2.33 15.74 -7.89
N ARG A 269 -2.78 16.05 -9.11
CA ARG A 269 -3.06 17.43 -9.52
C ARG A 269 -4.15 18.07 -8.70
N ARG A 270 -5.25 17.36 -8.43
CA ARG A 270 -6.39 17.91 -7.68
C ARG A 270 -6.07 18.13 -6.20
N LEU A 271 -5.20 17.29 -5.61
CA LEU A 271 -4.91 17.33 -4.18
C LEU A 271 -3.68 18.18 -3.83
N PHE A 272 -2.60 18.05 -4.61
CA PHE A 272 -1.34 18.73 -4.34
C PHE A 272 -1.11 19.98 -5.19
N GLY A 273 -1.87 20.14 -6.29
CA GLY A 273 -1.61 21.17 -7.30
C GLY A 273 -0.33 20.93 -8.11
N GLY A 274 -0.22 21.68 -9.22
CA GLY A 274 0.93 21.59 -10.13
C GLY A 274 1.09 20.22 -10.79
N ASP A 275 2.22 20.01 -11.47
CA ASP A 275 2.56 18.72 -12.05
C ASP A 275 3.42 17.88 -11.10
N PRO A 276 3.18 16.55 -11.01
CA PRO A 276 3.99 15.65 -10.23
C PRO A 276 5.41 15.54 -10.80
N ARG A 277 6.38 15.50 -9.88
CA ARG A 277 7.69 14.90 -10.17
C ARG A 277 7.54 13.40 -10.44
N PRO A 278 8.57 12.72 -10.97
CA PRO A 278 8.51 11.27 -11.10
C PRO A 278 8.24 10.57 -9.76
N VAL A 279 7.53 9.44 -9.81
CA VAL A 279 7.37 8.53 -8.67
C VAL A 279 8.72 7.91 -8.39
N ASP A 280 9.16 8.00 -7.14
CA ASP A 280 10.41 7.40 -6.69
C ASP A 280 10.18 5.99 -6.16
N TYR A 281 9.10 5.79 -5.38
CA TYR A 281 8.79 4.49 -4.76
C TYR A 281 7.30 4.17 -4.83
N VAL A 282 7.01 2.87 -4.94
CA VAL A 282 5.74 2.26 -4.55
C VAL A 282 5.94 1.60 -3.20
N GLY A 283 5.00 1.82 -2.28
CA GLY A 283 4.93 1.16 -0.99
C GLY A 283 3.60 0.43 -0.83
N LEU A 284 3.66 -0.72 -0.18
CA LEU A 284 2.52 -1.49 0.30
C LEU A 284 2.49 -1.38 1.83
N LEU A 285 1.29 -1.32 2.39
CA LEU A 285 1.14 -1.22 3.83
C LEU A 285 -0.14 -1.91 4.30
N THR A 286 0.05 -2.94 5.10
CA THR A 286 -0.93 -3.56 6.00
C THR A 286 -0.44 -3.24 7.41
N ASP A 287 -1.05 -2.27 8.07
CA ASP A 287 -0.65 -1.75 9.37
C ASP A 287 -1.65 -2.12 10.48
N SER A 288 -1.12 -2.31 11.70
CA SER A 288 -1.90 -2.65 12.89
C SER A 288 -1.25 -2.16 14.19
N ASP A 289 -0.34 -1.19 14.11
CA ASP A 289 0.42 -0.69 15.26
C ASP A 289 -0.38 0.28 16.12
N ASN A 290 -1.38 0.96 15.54
CA ASN A 290 -2.24 1.88 16.27
C ASN A 290 -3.36 1.16 17.05
N THR A 291 -4.07 0.25 16.39
CA THR A 291 -5.17 -0.54 16.94
C THR A 291 -4.69 -1.77 17.73
N GLY A 292 -3.52 -2.32 17.37
CA GLY A 292 -2.98 -3.52 18.00
C GLY A 292 -3.74 -4.81 17.63
N THR A 293 -4.67 -4.76 16.68
CA THR A 293 -5.50 -5.89 16.28
C THR A 293 -4.83 -6.70 15.17
N VAL A 294 -5.43 -7.84 14.80
CA VAL A 294 -4.94 -8.63 13.66
C VAL A 294 -5.40 -7.98 12.38
N VAL A 295 -4.48 -7.82 11.43
CA VAL A 295 -4.77 -7.31 10.09
C VAL A 295 -4.06 -8.18 9.08
N ALA A 296 -4.75 -8.52 8.00
CA ALA A 296 -4.21 -9.38 6.96
C ALA A 296 -4.73 -8.98 5.58
N ALA A 297 -3.81 -8.86 4.63
CA ALA A 297 -4.14 -8.56 3.24
C ALA A 297 -3.11 -9.13 2.27
N ASP A 298 -3.56 -9.36 1.05
CA ASP A 298 -2.76 -9.80 -0.09
C ASP A 298 -2.74 -8.73 -1.18
N TYR A 299 -1.68 -8.74 -1.98
CA TYR A 299 -1.42 -7.77 -3.05
C TYR A 299 -0.93 -8.50 -4.30
N ASP A 300 -1.39 -8.02 -5.45
CA ASP A 300 -0.92 -8.53 -6.73
C ASP A 300 -1.07 -7.53 -7.89
N ASP A 301 -0.36 -7.80 -8.98
CA ASP A 301 -0.46 -7.14 -10.29
C ASP A 301 -0.36 -5.60 -10.25
N ILE A 302 0.72 -5.07 -9.67
CA ILE A 302 0.96 -3.63 -9.63
C ILE A 302 1.36 -3.15 -11.04
N ILE A 303 0.44 -2.45 -11.72
CA ILE A 303 0.57 -2.08 -13.13
C ILE A 303 0.40 -0.57 -13.31
N PHE A 304 1.32 0.05 -14.02
CA PHE A 304 1.19 1.41 -14.52
C PHE A 304 0.62 1.41 -15.93
N ILE A 305 -0.29 2.34 -16.24
CA ILE A 305 -0.93 2.43 -17.56
C ILE A 305 -0.67 3.83 -18.14
N ILE A 306 -0.23 3.83 -19.40
CA ILE A 306 -0.12 5.00 -20.25
C ILE A 306 -1.39 5.08 -21.09
N PRO A 307 -2.29 6.03 -20.84
CA PRO A 307 -3.45 6.22 -21.70
C PRO A 307 -3.00 6.77 -23.05
N ARG A 308 -3.66 6.34 -24.12
CA ARG A 308 -3.53 6.93 -25.45
C ARG A 308 -3.87 8.42 -25.34
N PRO A 309 -3.12 9.32 -26.02
CA PRO A 309 -3.53 10.71 -26.13
C PRO A 309 -4.94 10.78 -26.74
N THR A 310 -5.88 11.40 -26.03
CA THR A 310 -7.18 11.74 -26.60
C THR A 310 -6.94 12.76 -27.71
N VAL A 311 -7.24 12.41 -28.96
CA VAL A 311 -7.33 13.39 -30.04
C VAL A 311 -8.51 14.28 -29.69
N GLU A 312 -8.26 15.49 -29.19
CA GLU A 312 -9.31 16.50 -29.13
C GLU A 312 -9.81 16.69 -30.56
N LYS A 313 -11.08 16.36 -30.82
CA LYS A 313 -11.73 16.78 -32.05
C LYS A 313 -11.73 18.30 -32.04
N ASN A 314 -10.90 18.92 -32.88
CA ASN A 314 -11.00 20.35 -33.14
C ASN A 314 -12.45 20.65 -33.56
N PRO A 315 -13.18 21.53 -32.85
CA PRO A 315 -14.55 21.90 -33.22
C PRO A 315 -14.62 22.76 -34.51
N GLY A 316 -13.55 22.80 -35.32
CA GLY A 316 -13.42 23.65 -36.50
C GLY A 316 -13.42 22.92 -37.85
N ASN A 317 -13.52 21.59 -37.89
CA ASN A 317 -13.72 20.87 -39.15
C ASN A 317 -15.16 20.35 -39.21
N THR A 318 -16.08 21.22 -39.60
CA THR A 318 -17.27 20.82 -40.35
C THR A 318 -16.86 20.55 -41.79
N GLU A 319 -17.19 19.35 -42.28
CA GLU A 319 -17.19 18.99 -43.71
C GLU A 319 -18.10 19.92 -44.53
#